data_AF-A0A0F9VF56-F1
#
_entry.id   AF-A0A0F9VF56-F1
#
_cell.length_a   1.000
_cell.length_b   1.000
_cell.length_c   1.000
_cell.angle_alpha   90.00
_cell.angle_beta   90.00
_cell.angle_gamma   90.00
#
_symmetry.space_group_name_H-M   'P 1'
#
loop_
_entity.id
_entity.type
_entity.pdbx_description
1 polymer ?
#
loop_
_entity_poly.entity_id
_entity_poly.type
_entity_poly.pdbx_seq_one_letter_code
_entity_poly.pdbx_strand_id
1 'polypeptide(L)'
;MPGALRQTNAKVVSTGLGAQEGRGLHCWLHLSWEGTGGSFGGDHWDATDEPVASLPHFIKRVLYTCGVESWEQLPGRFVRIGYDGTRIQCIGHIIEDKWFDPSAEAERSERQRQPTAGS
;
A
#
# COMPACT_ATOMS: atom_id res chain seq x y z
N MET A 1 0.52 -22.55 4.09
CA MET A 1 1.20 -21.24 3.96
C MET A 1 0.94 -20.74 2.55
N PRO A 2 0.19 -19.64 2.35
CA PRO A 2 0.27 -18.92 1.08
C PRO A 2 1.75 -18.59 0.83
N GLY A 3 2.23 -18.78 -0.39
CA GLY A 3 3.66 -18.81 -0.72
C GLY A 3 4.43 -17.59 -0.21
N ALA A 4 5.69 -17.80 0.19
CA ALA A 4 6.57 -16.73 0.63
C ALA A 4 6.60 -15.60 -0.42
N LEU A 5 6.37 -14.36 0.02
CA LEU A 5 6.43 -13.19 -0.87
C LEU A 5 7.82 -13.09 -1.49
N ARG A 6 7.86 -12.91 -2.80
CA ARG A 6 9.08 -12.55 -3.51
C ARG A 6 9.36 -11.08 -3.25
N GLN A 7 10.61 -10.76 -2.94
CA GLN A 7 11.05 -9.39 -2.76
C GLN A 7 11.94 -8.96 -3.93
N THR A 8 11.68 -7.78 -4.48
CA THR A 8 12.53 -7.17 -5.50
C THR A 8 12.45 -5.64 -5.41
N ASN A 9 13.34 -4.98 -6.13
CA ASN A 9 13.33 -3.53 -6.28
C ASN A 9 12.45 -3.15 -7.48
N ALA A 10 11.61 -2.14 -7.30
CA ALA A 10 10.75 -1.61 -8.34
C ALA A 10 10.91 -0.10 -8.46
N LYS A 11 10.63 0.42 -9.65
CA LYS A 11 10.50 1.86 -9.90
C LYS A 11 9.03 2.23 -9.94
N VAL A 12 8.66 3.29 -9.24
CA VAL A 12 7.35 3.93 -9.41
C VAL A 12 7.35 4.65 -10.76
N VAL A 13 6.52 4.18 -11.68
CA VAL A 13 6.43 4.72 -13.05
C VAL A 13 5.42 5.87 -13.10
N SER A 14 4.28 5.69 -12.44
CA SER A 14 3.24 6.68 -12.32
C SER A 14 2.38 6.40 -11.11
N THR A 15 1.53 7.37 -10.76
CA THR A 15 0.60 7.28 -9.65
C THR A 15 -0.77 7.79 -10.10
N GLY A 16 -1.81 7.31 -9.43
CA GLY A 16 -3.16 7.80 -9.60
C GLY A 16 -3.79 8.09 -8.25
N LEU A 17 -4.39 9.26 -8.14
CA LEU A 17 -5.24 9.66 -7.02
C LEU A 17 -6.42 10.41 -7.64
N GLY A 18 -7.63 9.90 -7.45
CA GLY A 18 -8.79 10.49 -8.08
C GLY A 18 -10.10 9.92 -7.58
N ALA A 19 -11.20 10.48 -8.09
CA ALA A 19 -12.54 9.98 -7.91
C ALA A 19 -13.04 9.41 -9.23
N GLN A 20 -13.80 8.33 -9.16
CA GLN A 20 -14.53 7.80 -10.30
C GLN A 20 -16.02 7.75 -10.00
N GLU A 21 -16.83 8.24 -10.93
CA GLU A 21 -18.28 8.20 -10.84
C GLU A 21 -18.76 6.75 -10.64
N GLY A 22 -19.57 6.53 -9.60
CA GLY A 22 -20.08 5.22 -9.22
C GLY A 22 -19.08 4.26 -8.57
N ARG A 23 -17.81 4.67 -8.35
CA ARG A 23 -16.77 3.82 -7.71
C ARG A 23 -16.05 4.44 -6.51
N GLY A 24 -16.24 5.74 -6.26
CA GLY A 24 -15.64 6.43 -5.12
C GLY A 24 -14.21 6.89 -5.41
N LEU A 25 -13.43 7.11 -4.35
CA LEU A 25 -12.03 7.49 -4.46
C LEU A 25 -11.15 6.26 -4.76
N HIS A 26 -10.10 6.46 -5.53
CA HIS A 26 -9.10 5.43 -5.81
C HIS A 26 -7.70 5.99 -5.70
N CYS A 27 -6.77 5.13 -5.33
CA CYS A 27 -5.37 5.48 -5.16
C CYS A 27 -4.48 4.30 -5.49
N TRP A 28 -3.51 4.51 -6.38
CA TRP A 28 -2.62 3.46 -6.84
C TRP A 28 -1.25 3.99 -7.25
N LEU A 29 -0.26 3.10 -7.19
CA LEU A 29 1.07 3.25 -7.74
C LEU A 29 1.27 2.21 -8.84
N HIS A 30 1.67 2.64 -10.03
CA HIS A 30 2.16 1.73 -11.06
C HIS A 30 3.66 1.54 -10.87
N LEU A 31 4.05 0.29 -10.70
CA LEU A 31 5.40 -0.13 -10.39
C LEU A 31 5.94 -0.99 -11.55
N SER A 32 7.21 -0.84 -11.86
CA SER A 32 7.91 -1.69 -12.82
C SER A 32 9.17 -2.28 -12.20
N TRP A 33 9.38 -3.58 -12.42
CA TRP A 33 10.54 -4.35 -11.96
C TRP A 33 10.84 -5.43 -13.00
N GLU A 34 12.12 -5.72 -13.26
CA GLU A 34 12.55 -6.88 -14.06
C GLU A 34 11.84 -7.08 -15.42
N GLY A 35 11.46 -5.98 -16.10
CA GLY A 35 10.73 -6.04 -17.38
C GLY A 35 9.23 -6.37 -17.27
N THR A 36 8.70 -6.48 -16.05
CA THR A 36 7.29 -6.60 -15.74
C THR A 36 6.78 -5.35 -14.99
N GLY A 37 5.49 -5.32 -14.68
CA GLY A 37 4.87 -4.26 -13.91
C GLY A 37 3.54 -4.65 -13.31
N GLY A 38 3.07 -3.82 -12.39
CA GLY A 38 1.84 -4.06 -11.64
C GLY A 38 1.44 -2.85 -10.82
N SER A 39 0.23 -2.91 -10.29
CA SER A 39 -0.34 -1.83 -9.48
C SER A 39 -0.33 -2.20 -8.01
N PHE A 40 -0.01 -1.23 -7.16
CA PHE A 40 -0.18 -1.32 -5.70
C PHE A 40 -1.16 -0.25 -5.25
N GLY A 41 -2.18 -0.63 -4.47
CA GLY A 41 -3.33 0.21 -4.11
C GLY A 41 -4.64 -0.35 -4.64
N GLY A 42 -5.66 0.49 -4.79
CA GLY A 42 -6.96 0.09 -5.30
C GLY A 42 -8.05 1.15 -5.14
N ASP A 43 -9.30 0.70 -5.25
CA ASP A 43 -10.46 1.50 -4.90
C ASP A 43 -10.53 1.61 -3.36
N HIS A 44 -10.59 2.84 -2.87
CA HIS A 44 -10.71 3.14 -1.45
C HIS A 44 -12.06 3.85 -1.26
N TRP A 45 -13.07 3.09 -0.85
CA TRP A 45 -14.40 3.65 -0.61
C TRP A 45 -14.32 4.72 0.48
N ASP A 46 -14.64 5.94 0.06
CA ASP A 46 -14.90 7.05 0.97
C ASP A 46 -16.11 6.63 1.81
N ALA A 47 -15.91 6.51 3.13
CA ALA A 47 -16.80 5.89 4.13
C ALA A 47 -16.62 4.37 4.35
N THR A 48 -15.80 4.03 5.34
CA THR A 48 -16.19 3.08 6.40
C THR A 48 -15.48 3.49 7.69
N ASP A 49 -16.10 3.23 8.84
CA ASP A 49 -15.54 3.40 10.20
C ASP A 49 -14.29 2.52 10.49
N GLU A 50 -13.59 2.08 9.44
CA GLU A 50 -12.42 1.19 9.49
C GLU A 50 -11.12 2.03 9.32
N PRO A 51 -10.34 2.24 10.39
CA PRO A 51 -9.26 3.23 10.41
C PRO A 51 -8.09 2.95 9.45
N VAL A 52 -7.98 1.74 8.90
CA VAL A 52 -6.81 1.30 8.10
C VAL A 52 -7.12 1.06 6.62
N ALA A 53 -8.41 0.92 6.29
CA ALA A 53 -8.89 0.86 4.91
C ALA A 53 -9.13 2.25 4.30
N SER A 54 -9.00 3.30 5.11
CA SER A 54 -9.23 4.68 4.68
C SER A 54 -8.13 5.16 3.73
N LEU A 55 -8.55 5.88 2.69
CA LEU A 55 -7.64 6.50 1.73
C LEU A 55 -6.56 7.38 2.38
N PRO A 56 -6.88 8.24 3.39
CA PRO A 56 -5.87 9.08 4.03
C PRO A 56 -4.77 8.26 4.73
N HIS A 57 -5.13 7.14 5.36
CA HIS A 57 -4.15 6.26 6.02
C HIS A 57 -3.23 5.62 4.98
N PHE A 58 -3.79 5.08 3.90
CA PHE A 58 -3.00 4.49 2.82
C PHE A 58 -1.99 5.48 2.24
N ILE A 59 -2.44 6.69 1.87
CA ILE A 59 -1.57 7.74 1.35
C ILE A 59 -0.46 8.05 2.36
N LYS A 60 -0.82 8.31 3.62
CA LYS A 60 0.16 8.64 4.67
C LYS A 60 1.22 7.56 4.84
N ARG A 61 0.82 6.28 4.83
CA ARG A 61 1.76 5.15 5.00
C ARG A 61 2.66 4.98 3.79
N VAL A 62 2.16 5.18 2.57
CA VAL A 62 2.99 5.19 1.36
C VAL A 62 4.02 6.32 1.42
N LEU A 63 3.60 7.55 1.71
CA LEU A 63 4.52 8.71 1.78
C LEU A 63 5.62 8.49 2.83
N TYR A 64 5.23 8.06 4.03
CA TYR A 64 6.16 7.77 5.12
C TYR A 64 7.15 6.64 4.77
N THR A 65 6.66 5.57 4.14
CA THR A 65 7.48 4.40 3.79
C THR A 65 8.42 4.70 2.63
N CYS A 66 8.00 5.52 1.67
CA CYS A 66 8.83 5.92 0.54
C CYS A 66 9.78 7.09 0.88
N GLY A 67 9.64 7.71 2.05
CA GLY A 67 10.47 8.84 2.48
C GLY A 67 10.24 10.10 1.64
N VAL A 68 8.98 10.37 1.28
CA VAL A 68 8.57 11.54 0.51
C VAL A 68 7.48 12.33 1.24
N GLU A 69 7.40 13.63 0.95
CA GLU A 69 6.45 14.53 1.62
C GLU A 69 5.15 14.72 0.84
N SER A 70 5.16 14.45 -0.47
CA SER A 70 3.99 14.62 -1.33
C SER A 70 3.86 13.49 -2.34
N TRP A 71 2.62 13.27 -2.82
CA TRP A 71 2.30 12.18 -3.74
C TRP A 71 2.98 12.34 -5.09
N GLU A 72 3.19 13.58 -5.51
CA GLU A 72 3.83 13.99 -6.77
C GLU A 72 5.33 13.67 -6.79
N GLN A 73 5.95 13.41 -5.64
CA GLN A 73 7.35 13.01 -5.54
C GLN A 73 7.58 11.51 -5.73
N LEU A 74 6.52 10.70 -5.79
CA LEU A 74 6.60 9.25 -5.95
C LEU A 74 7.09 8.83 -7.34
N PRO A 75 6.59 9.37 -8.47
CA PRO A 75 7.06 8.99 -9.79
C PRO A 75 8.59 9.14 -9.92
N GLY A 76 9.23 8.10 -10.45
CA GLY A 76 10.68 8.04 -10.59
C GLY A 76 11.44 7.48 -9.39
N ARG A 77 10.81 7.34 -8.22
CA ARG A 77 11.44 6.75 -7.02
C ARG A 77 11.60 5.25 -7.16
N PHE A 78 12.68 4.73 -6.57
CA PHE A 78 12.89 3.31 -6.37
C PHE A 78 12.40 2.90 -4.98
N VAL A 79 11.75 1.74 -4.91
CA VAL A 79 11.17 1.16 -3.71
C VAL A 79 11.42 -0.34 -3.71
N ARG A 80 11.25 -0.98 -2.55
CA ARG A 80 11.14 -2.44 -2.46
C ARG A 80 9.68 -2.84 -2.59
N ILE A 81 9.42 -4.01 -3.16
CA ILE A 81 8.08 -4.60 -3.20
C ILE A 81 8.13 -6.04 -2.69
N GLY A 82 7.05 -6.46 -2.03
CA GLY A 82 6.76 -7.87 -1.75
C GLY A 82 5.54 -8.31 -2.56
N TYR A 83 5.68 -9.33 -3.38
CA TYR A 83 4.62 -9.79 -4.28
C TYR A 83 4.53 -11.33 -4.32
N ASP A 84 3.34 -11.86 -4.59
CA ASP A 84 3.06 -13.32 -4.62
C ASP A 84 3.21 -13.94 -6.01
N GLY A 85 3.77 -13.19 -6.97
CA GLY A 85 3.83 -13.53 -8.38
C GLY A 85 2.70 -12.91 -9.22
N THR A 86 1.61 -12.48 -8.60
CA THR A 86 0.45 -11.88 -9.28
C THR A 86 0.10 -10.49 -8.77
N ARG A 87 0.16 -10.29 -7.44
CA ARG A 87 -0.23 -9.06 -6.78
C ARG A 87 0.88 -8.56 -5.86
N ILE A 88 1.05 -7.24 -5.85
CA ILE A 88 1.91 -6.56 -4.90
C ILE A 88 1.15 -6.46 -3.57
N GLN A 89 1.72 -7.07 -2.54
CA GLN A 89 1.12 -7.17 -1.20
C GLN A 89 1.64 -6.05 -0.29
N CYS A 90 2.92 -5.70 -0.43
CA CYS A 90 3.54 -4.66 0.39
C CYS A 90 4.59 -3.86 -0.40
N ILE A 91 4.83 -2.63 0.08
CA ILE A 91 5.85 -1.71 -0.43
C ILE A 91 6.82 -1.37 0.71
N GLY A 92 8.10 -1.19 0.39
CA GLY A 92 9.14 -0.90 1.38
C GLY A 92 10.08 0.22 0.93
N HIS A 93 10.70 0.89 1.90
CA HIS A 93 11.74 1.87 1.64
C HIS A 93 12.94 1.18 0.97
N ILE A 94 13.63 1.87 0.05
CA ILE A 94 14.74 1.29 -0.72
C ILE A 94 16.02 1.01 0.08
N ILE A 95 16.13 1.57 1.29
CA ILE A 95 17.35 1.60 2.11
C ILE A 95 16.98 1.23 3.54
N GLU A 96 16.03 1.96 4.12
CA GLU A 96 15.58 1.73 5.49
C GLU A 96 14.72 0.47 5.60
N ASP A 97 14.78 -0.21 6.75
CA ASP A 97 13.93 -1.37 7.03
C ASP A 97 12.51 -0.96 7.44
N LYS A 98 11.83 -0.29 6.52
CA LYS A 98 10.45 0.15 6.65
C LYS A 98 9.61 -0.51 5.57
N TRP A 99 8.51 -1.12 6.00
CA TRP A 99 7.55 -1.78 5.13
C TRP A 99 6.14 -1.33 5.45
N PHE A 100 5.31 -1.28 4.42
CA PHE A 100 3.90 -1.03 4.50
C PHE A 100 3.14 -2.16 3.80
N ASP A 101 2.37 -2.90 4.61
CA ASP A 101 1.44 -3.93 4.19
C ASP A 101 0.03 -3.50 4.65
N PRO A 102 -0.85 -3.08 3.73
CA PRO A 102 -2.19 -2.62 4.08
C PRO A 102 -3.02 -3.69 4.81
N SER A 103 -2.88 -4.96 4.42
CA SER A 103 -3.66 -6.07 4.98
C SER A 103 -3.21 -6.39 6.40
N ALA A 104 -1.89 -6.46 6.62
CA ALA A 104 -1.34 -6.72 7.95
C ALA A 104 -1.64 -5.57 8.94
N GLU A 105 -1.63 -4.31 8.47
CA GLU A 105 -2.02 -3.18 9.32
C GLU A 105 -3.51 -3.16 9.65
N ALA A 106 -4.37 -3.56 8.70
CA ALA A 106 -5.82 -3.72 8.92
C ALA A 106 -6.09 -4.75 10.03
N GLU A 107 -5.53 -5.96 9.89
CA GLU A 107 -5.64 -7.01 10.90
C GLU A 107 -5.12 -6.56 12.28
N ARG A 108 -4.00 -5.85 12.31
CA ARG A 108 -3.39 -5.37 13.56
C ARG A 108 -4.28 -4.37 14.28
N SER A 109 -5.02 -3.56 13.54
CA SER A 109 -5.91 -2.55 14.11
C SER A 109 -7.23 -3.16 14.58
N GLU A 110 -7.78 -4.11 13.83
CA GLU A 110 -8.95 -4.89 14.25
C GLU A 110 -8.70 -5.65 15.57
N ARG A 111 -7.52 -6.29 15.71
CA ARG A 111 -7.14 -7.00 16.95
C ARG A 111 -7.02 -6.07 18.16
N GLN A 112 -6.57 -4.83 17.97
CA GLN A 112 -6.51 -3.84 19.05
C GLN A 112 -7.89 -3.28 19.41
N ARG A 113 -8.87 -3.38 18.50
CA ARG A 113 -10.24 -2.90 18.69
C ARG A 113 -11.14 -3.92 19.39
N GLN A 114 -10.80 -5.21 19.39
CA GLN A 114 -11.47 -6.22 20.21
C GLN A 114 -10.89 -6.17 21.63
N PRO A 115 -11.58 -5.58 22.63
CA PRO A 115 -11.17 -5.78 24.00
C PRO A 115 -11.28 -7.27 24.31
N THR A 116 -10.36 -7.78 25.10
CA THR A 116 -10.37 -9.15 25.61
C THR A 116 -11.75 -9.41 26.23
N ALA A 117 -12.61 -10.16 25.54
CA ALA A 117 -13.83 -10.67 26.12
C ALA A 117 -13.43 -11.72 27.17
N GLY A 118 -13.18 -11.28 28.40
CA GLY A 118 -12.75 -12.15 29.47
C GLY A 118 -12.13 -11.42 30.66
N SER A 119 -12.98 -10.93 31.56
CA SER A 119 -12.78 -10.99 33.02
C SER A 119 -14.14 -10.98 33.70
#